data_AF-A0A7M3X4E4-F1
#
_entry.id   AF-A0A7M3X4E4-F1
#
_cell.length_a   1.000
_cell.length_b   1.000
_cell.length_c   1.000
_cell.angle_alpha   90.00
_cell.angle_beta   90.00
_cell.angle_gamma   90.00
#
_symmetry.space_group_name_H-M   'P 1'
#
loop_
_entity.id
_entity.type
_entity.pdbx_description
1 polymer ?
#
loop_
_entity_poly.entity_id
_entity_poly.type
_entity_poly.pdbx_seq_one_letter_code
_entity_poly.pdbx_strand_id
1 'polypeptide(L)'
;MASQNQLDFPFSDLIAGYIRKVSYPEAFDCKGVIELETSDGRMYTVKITDACYAELVRNLGEPFQMAPDLQQILVEDRFIHVYGLFYPEADSLKFEAKHMLLFGRSKDDLRFEDQNWWIHQIQQLLNFYLEAQFKVVEGEAIDFKKFRTDLSAEGKKQDGVQNLDTISRLVYGFATAYMITGDERALEAATNGTEYMQRHFRHQNKSEGICYWYSQIDIQDDGSVRKYMGSTAGGDEGGNAIPCYEQIYALAGPTQTWRLTGGETIRHDIDDTISFLNRYYKDHGPYGGYYSHVDPVTFDAKAESLGVNKAKKNWNSVGDHAPAYLINLYLATGEEGYAKFLEDTFDTICEHFPDYGYSPFMNEKFFDDWTHDLKWGIHQA
;
A
#
# COMPACT_ATOMS: atom_id res chain seq x y z
N MET A 1 -10.70 -50.38 -2.63
CA MET A 1 -11.72 -49.38 -3.04
C MET A 1 -10.97 -48.08 -3.20
N ALA A 2 -10.73 -47.61 -4.42
CA ALA A 2 -10.12 -46.30 -4.63
C ALA A 2 -11.20 -45.25 -4.36
N SER A 3 -11.06 -44.48 -3.28
CA SER A 3 -11.94 -43.35 -3.01
C SER A 3 -11.65 -42.24 -4.01
N GLN A 4 -12.63 -41.85 -4.81
CA GLN A 4 -12.54 -40.65 -5.66
C GLN A 4 -12.21 -39.43 -4.80
N ASN A 5 -11.36 -38.53 -5.34
CA ASN A 5 -10.90 -37.26 -4.73
C ASN A 5 -9.86 -37.37 -3.60
N GLN A 6 -9.11 -38.47 -3.47
CA GLN A 6 -7.87 -38.45 -2.67
C GLN A 6 -6.78 -37.67 -3.42
N LEU A 7 -6.15 -36.71 -2.74
CA LEU A 7 -4.93 -36.07 -3.22
C LEU A 7 -3.84 -37.15 -3.32
N ASP A 8 -3.16 -37.24 -4.46
CA ASP A 8 -2.12 -38.23 -4.76
C ASP A 8 -0.75 -37.59 -5.06
N PHE A 9 -0.63 -36.27 -4.88
CA PHE A 9 0.61 -35.52 -5.04
C PHE A 9 0.93 -34.71 -3.77
N PRO A 10 2.22 -34.51 -3.46
CA PRO A 10 2.64 -33.62 -2.38
C PRO A 10 2.54 -32.15 -2.80
N PHE A 11 2.21 -31.28 -1.85
CA PHE A 11 2.22 -29.83 -2.04
C PHE A 11 2.63 -29.14 -0.74
N SER A 12 3.13 -27.91 -0.85
CA SER A 12 3.45 -27.08 0.33
C SER A 12 2.35 -26.07 0.61
N ASP A 13 2.24 -25.70 1.89
CA ASP A 13 1.35 -24.62 2.32
C ASP A 13 1.87 -23.99 3.62
N LEU A 14 1.32 -22.83 3.98
CA LEU A 14 1.54 -22.11 5.22
C LEU A 14 0.28 -22.14 6.08
N ILE A 15 0.37 -22.73 7.28
CA ILE A 15 -0.73 -22.77 8.25
C ILE A 15 -0.42 -21.82 9.40
N ALA A 16 -1.31 -20.87 9.66
CA ALA A 16 -1.23 -19.94 10.78
C ALA A 16 -2.28 -20.28 11.82
N GLY A 17 -1.89 -20.41 13.09
CA GLY A 17 -2.83 -20.81 14.13
C GLY A 17 -2.23 -20.89 15.54
N TYR A 18 -3.07 -21.33 16.48
CA TYR A 18 -2.71 -21.55 17.88
C TYR A 18 -2.46 -23.02 18.16
N ILE A 19 -1.36 -23.33 18.84
CA ILE A 19 -1.09 -24.69 19.30
C ILE A 19 -2.14 -25.04 20.36
N ARG A 20 -2.96 -26.07 20.12
CA ARG A 20 -3.96 -26.56 21.08
C ARG A 20 -3.50 -27.74 21.89
N LYS A 21 -2.57 -28.51 21.35
CA LYS A 21 -2.03 -29.68 22.01
C LYS A 21 -0.64 -29.97 21.51
N VAL A 22 0.21 -30.44 22.41
CA VAL A 22 1.57 -30.89 22.10
C VAL A 22 1.73 -32.33 22.55
N SER A 23 2.38 -33.15 21.71
CA SER A 23 2.72 -34.53 22.06
C SER A 23 4.10 -34.90 21.52
N TYR A 24 4.76 -35.84 22.19
CA TYR A 24 6.09 -36.31 21.85
C TYR A 24 6.07 -37.82 21.66
N PRO A 25 5.45 -38.33 20.57
CA PRO A 25 5.37 -39.76 20.33
C PRO A 25 6.75 -40.34 20.03
N GLU A 26 7.00 -41.56 20.50
CA GLU A 26 8.17 -42.36 20.09
C GLU A 26 7.94 -42.87 18.66
N ALA A 27 8.20 -42.02 17.67
CA ALA A 27 8.06 -42.33 16.25
C ALA A 27 9.34 -41.96 15.48
N PHE A 28 9.57 -42.64 14.35
CA PHE A 28 10.72 -42.35 13.49
C PHE A 28 10.68 -40.89 12.99
N ASP A 29 11.83 -40.21 13.11
CA ASP A 29 12.03 -38.83 12.68
C ASP A 29 10.90 -37.89 13.17
N CYS A 30 10.59 -37.98 14.46
CA CYS A 30 9.56 -37.18 15.10
C CYS A 30 10.11 -36.53 16.36
N LYS A 31 10.16 -35.20 16.37
CA LYS A 31 10.55 -34.38 17.53
C LYS A 31 9.36 -33.83 18.30
N GLY A 32 8.17 -33.91 17.71
CA GLY A 32 6.93 -33.47 18.32
C GLY A 32 5.80 -33.53 17.31
N VAL A 33 4.58 -33.63 17.81
CA VAL A 33 3.35 -33.47 17.03
C VAL A 33 2.49 -32.45 17.74
N ILE A 34 2.01 -31.46 16.99
CA ILE A 34 1.07 -30.45 17.50
C ILE A 34 -0.28 -30.54 16.79
N GLU A 35 -1.33 -30.21 17.52
CA GLU A 35 -2.63 -29.88 16.95
C GLU A 35 -2.73 -28.35 16.86
N LEU A 36 -2.89 -27.82 15.65
CA LEU A 36 -2.91 -26.39 15.33
C LEU A 36 -4.32 -25.97 14.90
N GLU A 37 -4.89 -24.97 15.57
CA GLU A 37 -6.19 -24.40 15.22
C GLU A 37 -6.02 -23.06 14.48
N THR A 38 -6.57 -22.97 13.27
CA THR A 38 -6.59 -21.72 12.49
C THR A 38 -7.64 -20.74 13.01
N SER A 39 -7.56 -19.46 12.61
CA SER A 39 -8.52 -18.43 13.03
C SER A 39 -9.97 -18.69 12.60
N ASP A 40 -10.19 -19.52 11.59
CA ASP A 40 -11.51 -19.98 11.13
C ASP A 40 -11.93 -21.34 11.74
N GLY A 41 -11.20 -21.85 12.74
CA GLY A 41 -11.56 -23.04 13.52
C GLY A 41 -11.18 -24.39 12.91
N ARG A 42 -10.41 -24.42 11.81
CA ARG A 42 -9.91 -25.69 11.24
C ARG A 42 -8.75 -26.24 12.07
N MET A 43 -8.75 -27.55 12.26
CA MET A 43 -7.70 -28.27 13.00
C MET A 43 -6.73 -28.98 12.06
N TYR A 44 -5.44 -28.79 12.30
CA TYR A 44 -4.36 -29.45 11.57
C TYR A 44 -3.44 -30.20 12.52
N THR A 45 -3.12 -31.44 12.20
CA THR A 45 -2.07 -32.20 12.89
C THR A 45 -0.74 -31.99 12.18
N VAL A 46 0.24 -31.43 12.87
CA VAL A 46 1.55 -31.08 12.32
C VAL A 46 2.61 -31.95 12.95
N LYS A 47 3.36 -32.70 12.14
CA LYS A 47 4.55 -33.43 12.58
C LYS A 47 5.79 -32.55 12.44
N ILE A 48 6.59 -32.46 13.50
CA ILE A 48 7.89 -31.79 13.50
C ILE A 48 8.99 -32.85 13.40
N THR A 49 9.84 -32.73 12.39
CA THR A 49 10.97 -33.65 12.09
C THR A 49 12.32 -33.01 12.44
N ASP A 50 13.43 -33.77 12.40
CA ASP A 50 14.79 -33.22 12.52
C ASP A 50 15.11 -32.16 11.45
N ALA A 51 14.48 -32.24 10.28
CA ALA A 51 14.67 -31.29 9.18
C ALA A 51 13.94 -29.94 9.36
N CYS A 52 13.09 -29.81 10.39
CA CYS A 52 12.35 -28.58 10.64
C CYS A 52 13.22 -27.60 11.42
N TYR A 53 13.33 -26.37 10.94
CA TYR A 53 13.94 -25.28 11.71
C TYR A 53 12.87 -24.26 12.14
N ALA A 54 13.19 -23.48 13.16
CA ALA A 54 12.34 -22.41 13.65
C ALA A 54 13.12 -21.10 13.74
N GLU A 55 12.44 -19.99 13.41
CA GLU A 55 12.98 -18.64 13.54
C GLU A 55 11.98 -17.73 14.27
N LEU A 56 12.51 -16.68 14.91
CA LEU A 56 11.70 -15.57 15.38
C LEU A 56 11.50 -14.58 14.23
N VAL A 57 10.30 -14.00 14.12
CA VAL A 57 10.03 -12.85 13.25
C VAL A 57 11.07 -11.78 13.48
N ARG A 58 11.62 -11.19 12.41
CA ARG A 58 12.72 -10.22 12.49
C ARG A 58 12.45 -9.00 11.63
N ASN A 59 13.04 -7.88 12.03
CA ASN A 59 13.03 -6.66 11.21
C ASN A 59 13.96 -6.80 10.01
N LEU A 60 13.78 -5.90 9.04
CA LEU A 60 14.77 -5.66 7.99
C LEU A 60 16.13 -5.32 8.62
N GLY A 61 17.21 -5.74 7.98
CA GLY A 61 18.57 -5.53 8.49
C GLY A 61 18.98 -6.40 9.69
N GLU A 62 18.04 -7.09 10.36
CA GLU A 62 18.39 -8.04 11.42
C GLU A 62 18.95 -9.35 10.85
N PRO A 63 20.01 -9.93 11.46
CA PRO A 63 20.44 -11.28 11.11
C PRO A 63 19.33 -12.29 11.44
N PHE A 64 19.46 -13.50 10.90
CA PHE A 64 18.55 -14.61 11.20
C PHE A 64 18.44 -14.83 12.71
N GLN A 65 17.21 -14.91 13.22
CA GLN A 65 16.93 -15.00 14.65
C GLN A 65 16.56 -16.44 14.99
N MET A 66 17.56 -17.19 15.43
CA MET A 66 17.36 -18.58 15.82
C MET A 66 16.35 -18.69 16.96
N ALA A 67 15.36 -19.56 16.78
CA ALA A 67 14.39 -19.86 17.82
C ALA A 67 15.04 -20.60 19.01
N PRO A 68 14.44 -20.54 20.22
CA PRO A 68 14.79 -21.42 21.32
C PRO A 68 14.58 -22.90 20.99
N ASP A 69 15.05 -23.78 21.88
CA ASP A 69 14.87 -25.22 21.75
C ASP A 69 13.39 -25.62 21.55
N LEU A 70 13.16 -26.71 20.81
CA LEU A 70 11.82 -27.16 20.43
C LEU A 70 10.86 -27.30 21.63
N GLN A 71 11.35 -27.80 22.77
CA GLN A 71 10.55 -27.97 23.99
C GLN A 71 10.09 -26.64 24.61
N GLN A 72 10.78 -25.54 24.31
CA GLN A 72 10.42 -24.20 24.81
C GLN A 72 9.44 -23.49 23.87
N ILE A 73 9.38 -23.90 22.60
CA ILE A 73 8.53 -23.27 21.58
C ILE A 73 7.24 -24.05 21.30
N LEU A 74 7.24 -25.38 21.48
CA LEU A 74 6.02 -26.18 21.41
C LEU A 74 5.27 -26.09 22.74
N VAL A 75 4.50 -25.01 22.89
CA VAL A 75 3.70 -24.74 24.08
C VAL A 75 2.27 -24.43 23.65
N GLU A 76 1.30 -24.99 24.37
CA GLU A 76 -0.12 -24.71 24.14
C GLU A 76 -0.43 -23.20 24.26
N ASP A 77 -1.37 -22.77 23.44
CA ASP A 77 -1.82 -21.40 23.18
C ASP A 77 -0.80 -20.47 22.53
N ARG A 78 0.35 -20.97 22.07
CA ARG A 78 1.27 -20.16 21.25
C ARG A 78 0.73 -19.99 19.83
N PHE A 79 0.67 -18.74 19.35
CA PHE A 79 0.45 -18.45 17.93
C PHE A 79 1.72 -18.68 17.12
N ILE A 80 1.61 -19.44 16.03
CA ILE A 80 2.73 -19.76 15.14
C ILE A 80 2.29 -19.80 13.68
N HIS A 81 3.27 -19.63 12.81
CA HIS A 81 3.17 -19.91 11.38
C HIS A 81 4.00 -21.17 11.07
N VAL A 82 3.39 -22.16 10.42
CA VAL A 82 4.07 -23.39 10.01
C VAL A 82 4.00 -23.53 8.50
N TYR A 83 5.14 -23.38 7.84
CA TYR A 83 5.31 -23.76 6.45
C TYR A 83 5.77 -25.21 6.37
N GLY A 84 5.08 -26.02 5.57
CA GLY A 84 5.33 -27.45 5.52
C GLY A 84 4.88 -28.10 4.23
N LEU A 85 4.98 -29.42 4.19
CA LEU A 85 4.57 -30.25 3.06
C LEU A 85 3.45 -31.19 3.50
N PHE A 86 2.39 -31.23 2.70
CA PHE A 86 1.38 -32.27 2.78
C PHE A 86 1.82 -33.48 1.96
N TYR A 87 1.87 -34.65 2.60
CA TYR A 87 2.16 -35.93 1.96
C TYR A 87 0.90 -36.79 1.94
N PRO A 88 0.46 -37.23 0.75
CA PRO A 88 -0.62 -38.19 0.65
C PRO A 88 -0.11 -39.57 1.08
N GLU A 89 -0.69 -40.11 2.14
CA GLU A 89 -0.49 -41.49 2.57
C GLU A 89 -1.76 -42.31 2.34
N ALA A 90 -1.65 -43.63 2.51
CA ALA A 90 -2.71 -44.58 2.18
C ALA A 90 -4.04 -44.30 2.91
N ASP A 91 -3.98 -43.74 4.12
CA ASP A 91 -5.12 -43.52 5.01
C ASP A 91 -5.39 -42.04 5.34
N SER A 92 -4.45 -41.14 5.04
CA SER A 92 -4.51 -39.74 5.48
C SER A 92 -3.56 -38.83 4.71
N LEU A 93 -3.82 -37.52 4.77
CA LEU A 93 -2.87 -36.50 4.33
C LEU A 93 -2.08 -36.04 5.55
N LYS A 94 -0.77 -36.32 5.58
CA LYS A 94 0.10 -35.90 6.70
C LYS A 94 0.76 -34.56 6.39
N PHE A 95 0.77 -33.66 7.36
CA PHE A 95 1.48 -32.39 7.24
C PHE A 95 2.78 -32.42 8.06
N GLU A 96 3.90 -32.27 7.37
CA GLU A 96 5.22 -32.17 8.00
C GLU A 96 5.76 -30.74 7.94
N ALA A 97 6.06 -30.18 9.10
CA ALA A 97 6.67 -28.86 9.21
C ALA A 97 8.08 -28.87 8.61
N LYS A 98 8.41 -27.82 7.84
CA LYS A 98 9.77 -27.55 7.35
C LYS A 98 10.32 -26.26 7.92
N HIS A 99 9.46 -25.27 8.17
CA HIS A 99 9.81 -24.01 8.78
C HIS A 99 8.70 -23.56 9.74
N MET A 100 9.09 -23.19 10.96
CA MET A 100 8.20 -22.56 11.93
C MET A 100 8.63 -21.11 12.21
N LEU A 101 7.72 -20.17 11.97
CA LEU A 101 7.91 -18.76 12.32
C LEU A 101 7.17 -18.44 13.62
N LEU A 102 7.94 -17.93 14.58
CA LEU A 102 7.48 -17.55 15.91
C LEU A 102 7.42 -16.02 16.02
N PHE A 103 6.39 -15.49 16.66
CA PHE A 103 6.22 -14.05 16.79
C PHE A 103 6.84 -13.46 18.04
N GLY A 104 7.24 -14.30 19.01
CA GLY A 104 7.82 -13.93 20.29
C GLY A 104 8.70 -15.03 20.85
N ARG A 105 9.50 -14.70 21.87
CA ARG A 105 10.33 -15.70 22.56
C ARG A 105 9.47 -16.62 23.42
N SER A 106 8.49 -16.07 24.11
CA SER A 106 7.44 -16.78 24.83
C SER A 106 6.18 -16.90 23.96
N LYS A 107 5.10 -17.45 24.54
CA LYS A 107 3.79 -17.53 23.89
C LYS A 107 2.94 -16.27 24.06
N ASP A 108 3.31 -15.42 25.02
CA ASP A 108 2.52 -14.26 25.46
C ASP A 108 3.10 -12.93 24.94
N ASP A 109 4.22 -12.95 24.21
CA ASP A 109 4.84 -11.77 23.60
C ASP A 109 4.81 -11.83 22.07
N LEU A 110 4.71 -10.64 21.48
CA LEU A 110 4.80 -10.41 20.04
C LEU A 110 5.89 -9.36 19.82
N ARG A 111 7.01 -9.75 19.19
CA ARG A 111 8.15 -8.87 18.93
C ARG A 111 7.77 -7.61 18.17
N PHE A 112 6.75 -7.69 17.30
CA PHE A 112 6.29 -6.54 16.54
C PHE A 112 5.48 -5.52 17.37
N GLU A 113 5.15 -5.83 18.62
CA GLU A 113 4.59 -4.91 19.59
C GLU A 113 5.67 -4.21 20.45
N ASP A 114 6.93 -4.64 20.34
CA ASP A 114 8.04 -3.95 21.00
C ASP A 114 8.12 -2.48 20.53
N GLN A 115 8.27 -1.56 21.46
CA GLN A 115 8.23 -0.11 21.20
C GLN A 115 9.12 0.34 20.02
N ASN A 116 10.30 -0.25 19.88
CA ASN A 116 11.27 0.13 18.85
C ASN A 116 11.16 -0.68 17.56
N TRP A 117 10.29 -1.69 17.49
CA TRP A 117 10.18 -2.57 16.34
C TRP A 117 9.91 -1.78 15.06
N TRP A 118 8.85 -0.98 15.04
CA TRP A 118 8.46 -0.20 13.87
C TRP A 118 9.43 0.96 13.58
N ILE A 119 10.06 1.54 14.62
CA ILE A 119 11.09 2.57 14.46
C ILE A 119 12.28 2.01 13.67
N HIS A 120 12.80 0.85 14.07
CA HIS A 120 13.92 0.20 13.38
C HIS A 120 13.55 -0.25 11.97
N GLN A 121 12.34 -0.82 11.79
CA GLN A 121 11.85 -1.24 10.48
C GLN A 121 11.79 -0.05 9.50
N ILE A 122 11.23 1.07 9.93
CA ILE A 122 11.10 2.29 9.13
C ILE A 122 12.47 2.91 8.85
N GLN A 123 13.39 2.90 9.82
CA GLN A 123 14.75 3.38 9.60
C GLN A 123 15.48 2.59 8.51
N GLN A 124 15.27 1.28 8.41
CA GLN A 124 15.85 0.46 7.34
C GLN A 124 15.26 0.78 5.97
N LEU A 125 13.94 0.97 5.89
CA LEU A 125 13.27 1.40 4.65
C LEU A 125 13.75 2.79 4.21
N LEU A 126 13.86 3.74 5.15
CA LEU A 126 14.41 5.07 4.90
C LEU A 126 15.82 4.98 4.30
N ASN A 127 16.71 4.22 4.94
CA ASN A 127 18.08 4.04 4.45
C ASN A 127 18.09 3.44 3.05
N PHE A 128 17.29 2.41 2.78
CA PHE A 128 17.17 1.79 1.47
C PHE A 128 16.77 2.80 0.39
N TYR A 129 15.72 3.60 0.61
CA TYR A 129 15.27 4.55 -0.42
C TYR A 129 16.24 5.72 -0.61
N LEU A 130 16.87 6.21 0.46
CA LEU A 130 17.92 7.24 0.34
C LEU A 130 19.12 6.74 -0.47
N GLU A 131 19.54 5.50 -0.25
CA GLU A 131 20.62 4.87 -1.01
C GLU A 131 20.21 4.62 -2.46
N ALA A 132 19.10 3.92 -2.69
CA ALA A 132 18.64 3.51 -4.01
C ALA A 132 18.35 4.72 -4.93
N GLN A 133 17.68 5.75 -4.41
CA GLN A 133 17.28 6.90 -5.21
C GLN A 133 18.39 7.94 -5.35
N PHE A 134 19.14 8.19 -4.28
CA PHE A 134 19.99 9.38 -4.21
C PHE A 134 21.47 9.06 -3.98
N LYS A 135 21.80 7.80 -3.66
CA LYS A 135 23.15 7.35 -3.27
C LYS A 135 23.71 8.18 -2.13
N VAL A 136 22.87 8.51 -1.14
CA VAL A 136 23.26 9.35 0.00
C VAL A 136 24.35 8.63 0.80
N VAL A 137 25.60 8.99 0.51
CA VAL A 137 26.74 8.87 1.41
C VAL A 137 26.79 10.15 2.24
N GLU A 138 27.29 10.08 3.47
CA GLU A 138 27.47 11.24 4.34
C GLU A 138 28.13 12.41 3.57
N GLY A 139 27.39 13.52 3.41
CA GLY A 139 27.84 14.73 2.71
C GLY A 139 27.34 14.95 1.28
N GLU A 140 26.66 13.99 0.64
CA GLU A 140 26.01 14.20 -0.67
C GLU A 140 24.59 14.76 -0.55
N ALA A 141 24.23 15.75 -1.38
CA ALA A 141 22.91 16.37 -1.39
C ALA A 141 21.84 15.47 -2.01
N ILE A 142 20.63 15.52 -1.45
CA ILE A 142 19.46 14.77 -1.94
C ILE A 142 18.89 15.45 -3.20
N ASP A 143 19.27 14.94 -4.38
CA ASP A 143 18.84 15.47 -5.68
C ASP A 143 17.72 14.64 -6.31
N PHE A 144 16.49 15.18 -6.30
CA PHE A 144 15.31 14.55 -6.89
C PHE A 144 15.34 14.44 -8.42
N LYS A 145 16.27 15.09 -9.13
CA LYS A 145 16.51 14.76 -10.56
C LYS A 145 17.00 13.32 -10.74
N LYS A 146 17.60 12.73 -9.71
CA LYS A 146 18.05 11.34 -9.72
C LYS A 146 16.90 10.36 -9.44
N PHE A 147 15.78 10.79 -8.84
CA PHE A 147 14.66 9.90 -8.52
C PHE A 147 14.17 9.16 -9.78
N ARG A 148 13.83 7.89 -9.67
CA ARG A 148 13.15 7.11 -10.71
C ARG A 148 12.02 6.29 -10.10
N THR A 149 10.96 6.10 -10.88
CA THR A 149 9.75 5.41 -10.41
C THR A 149 10.04 3.93 -10.16
N ASP A 150 10.68 3.26 -11.13
CA ASP A 150 10.86 1.83 -11.10
C ASP A 150 12.23 1.43 -10.52
N LEU A 151 12.19 0.60 -9.47
CA LEU A 151 13.35 0.04 -8.78
C LEU A 151 13.24 -1.48 -8.72
N SER A 152 14.35 -2.20 -8.92
CA SER A 152 14.41 -3.62 -8.56
C SER A 152 14.39 -3.82 -7.04
N ALA A 153 14.24 -5.08 -6.62
CA ALA A 153 14.34 -5.48 -5.21
C ALA A 153 15.70 -5.09 -4.58
N GLU A 154 16.76 -4.99 -5.39
CA GLU A 154 18.10 -4.54 -4.97
C GLU A 154 18.28 -3.01 -5.02
N GLY A 155 17.22 -2.24 -5.33
CA GLY A 155 17.27 -0.79 -5.43
C GLY A 155 17.87 -0.26 -6.73
N LYS A 156 18.00 -1.10 -7.76
CA LYS A 156 18.51 -0.66 -9.07
C LYS A 156 17.39 -0.03 -9.90
N LYS A 157 17.61 1.19 -10.39
CA LYS A 157 16.70 1.92 -11.29
C LYS A 157 16.52 1.18 -12.61
N GLN A 158 15.27 0.98 -13.02
CA GLN A 158 14.92 0.25 -14.24
C GLN A 158 14.60 1.16 -15.42
N ASP A 159 14.01 2.33 -15.17
CA ASP A 159 13.55 3.26 -16.20
C ASP A 159 14.09 4.70 -16.03
N GLY A 160 13.71 5.56 -16.98
CA GLY A 160 14.09 6.98 -17.03
C GLY A 160 13.04 7.94 -16.45
N VAL A 161 11.87 7.42 -16.08
CA VAL A 161 10.64 8.21 -15.91
C VAL A 161 10.34 8.48 -14.44
N GLN A 162 9.69 9.62 -14.17
CA GLN A 162 9.20 9.98 -12.84
C GLN A 162 7.69 10.19 -12.84
N ASN A 163 6.97 9.36 -12.06
CA ASN A 163 5.53 9.44 -11.89
C ASN A 163 5.16 10.22 -10.62
N LEU A 164 4.14 11.07 -10.74
CA LEU A 164 3.66 11.98 -9.71
C LEU A 164 3.20 11.27 -8.43
N ASP A 165 2.38 10.24 -8.60
CA ASP A 165 1.80 9.50 -7.49
C ASP A 165 2.89 8.82 -6.65
N THR A 166 3.90 8.27 -7.33
CA THR A 166 5.00 7.52 -6.72
C THR A 166 5.98 8.44 -6.01
N ILE A 167 6.39 9.56 -6.65
CA ILE A 167 7.25 10.55 -5.98
C ILE A 167 6.54 11.17 -4.76
N SER A 168 5.24 11.47 -4.85
CA SER A 168 4.47 12.02 -3.74
C SER A 168 4.38 11.04 -2.57
N ARG A 169 4.11 9.75 -2.84
CA ARG A 169 4.11 8.69 -1.81
C ARG A 169 5.48 8.48 -1.19
N LEU A 170 6.56 8.59 -1.97
CA LEU A 170 7.92 8.54 -1.43
C LEU A 170 8.18 9.72 -0.48
N VAL A 171 7.77 10.94 -0.86
CA VAL A 171 7.86 12.13 0.00
C VAL A 171 7.03 11.97 1.28
N TYR A 172 5.82 11.40 1.19
CA TYR A 172 5.01 11.06 2.37
C TYR A 172 5.75 10.09 3.31
N GLY A 173 6.41 9.08 2.72
CA GLY A 173 7.25 8.12 3.45
C GLY A 173 8.40 8.80 4.18
N PHE A 174 9.12 9.72 3.53
CA PHE A 174 10.20 10.49 4.15
C PHE A 174 9.70 11.38 5.29
N ALA A 175 8.63 12.14 5.07
CA ALA A 175 8.06 13.00 6.10
C ALA A 175 7.60 12.19 7.33
N THR A 176 6.94 11.06 7.09
CA THR A 176 6.48 10.17 8.17
C THR A 176 7.64 9.46 8.87
N ALA A 177 8.70 9.08 8.14
CA ALA A 177 9.91 8.53 8.74
C ALA A 177 10.53 9.52 9.71
N TYR A 178 10.64 10.81 9.35
CA TYR A 178 11.11 11.85 10.26
C TYR A 178 10.26 11.93 11.55
N MET A 179 8.93 11.90 11.41
CA MET A 179 8.02 11.94 12.59
C MET A 179 8.24 10.79 13.56
N ILE A 180 8.65 9.62 13.05
CA ILE A 180 8.78 8.38 13.85
C ILE A 180 10.21 8.21 14.38
N THR A 181 11.22 8.53 13.58
CA THR A 181 12.62 8.25 13.89
C THR A 181 13.43 9.48 14.33
N GLY A 182 12.98 10.69 13.97
CA GLY A 182 13.73 11.93 14.16
C GLY A 182 14.94 12.10 13.23
N ASP A 183 15.06 11.27 12.18
CA ASP A 183 16.20 11.35 11.25
C ASP A 183 16.09 12.56 10.31
N GLU A 184 16.92 13.58 10.54
CA GLU A 184 16.92 14.84 9.79
C GLU A 184 17.11 14.66 8.27
N ARG A 185 17.75 13.57 7.82
CA ARG A 185 17.87 13.26 6.38
C ARG A 185 16.51 12.99 5.75
N ALA A 186 15.58 12.44 6.52
CA ALA A 186 14.21 12.22 6.07
C ALA A 186 13.45 13.54 5.93
N LEU A 187 13.65 14.50 6.86
CA LEU A 187 13.06 15.83 6.74
C LEU A 187 13.61 16.59 5.53
N GLU A 188 14.93 16.53 5.31
CA GLU A 188 15.58 17.11 4.12
C GLU A 188 15.00 16.49 2.84
N ALA A 189 14.89 15.16 2.78
CA ALA A 189 14.33 14.46 1.62
C ALA A 189 12.87 14.85 1.35
N ALA A 190 12.04 14.93 2.38
CA ALA A 190 10.64 15.34 2.26
C ALA A 190 10.51 16.78 1.74
N THR A 191 11.33 17.69 2.27
CA THR A 191 11.34 19.10 1.88
C THR A 191 11.81 19.27 0.44
N ASN A 192 12.96 18.70 0.09
CA ASN A 192 13.53 18.75 -1.27
C ASN A 192 12.60 18.11 -2.30
N GLY A 193 11.95 16.99 -1.94
CA GLY A 193 11.00 16.31 -2.82
C GLY A 193 9.74 17.12 -3.06
N THR A 194 9.20 17.76 -2.02
CA THR A 194 8.05 18.66 -2.15
C THR A 194 8.37 19.85 -3.04
N GLU A 195 9.51 20.51 -2.82
CA GLU A 195 9.96 21.61 -3.69
C GLU A 195 10.16 21.15 -5.14
N TYR A 196 10.72 19.96 -5.33
CA TYR A 196 10.91 19.38 -6.66
C TYR A 196 9.57 19.15 -7.35
N MET A 197 8.59 18.57 -6.67
CA MET A 197 7.23 18.40 -7.18
C MET A 197 6.62 19.76 -7.58
N GLN A 198 6.70 20.77 -6.71
CA GLN A 198 6.18 22.11 -6.99
C GLN A 198 6.80 22.78 -8.22
N ARG A 199 8.07 22.49 -8.52
CA ARG A 199 8.78 23.03 -9.69
C ARG A 199 8.49 22.25 -10.97
N HIS A 200 8.43 20.92 -10.88
CA HIS A 200 8.46 20.06 -12.05
C HIS A 200 7.09 19.46 -12.40
N PHE A 201 6.26 19.14 -11.42
CA PHE A 201 4.97 18.49 -11.62
C PHE A 201 3.79 19.45 -11.52
N ARG A 202 3.92 20.56 -10.81
CA ARG A 202 2.80 21.48 -10.59
C ARG A 202 2.52 22.39 -11.80
N HIS A 203 1.25 22.61 -12.06
CA HIS A 203 0.73 23.78 -12.77
C HIS A 203 -0.18 24.57 -11.81
N GLN A 204 -0.01 25.89 -11.76
CA GLN A 204 -0.80 26.76 -10.89
C GLN A 204 -1.40 27.91 -11.70
N ASN A 205 -2.71 28.09 -11.59
CA ASN A 205 -3.41 29.26 -12.10
C ASN A 205 -3.93 30.09 -10.92
N LYS A 206 -3.12 31.07 -10.51
CA LYS A 206 -3.42 31.95 -9.36
C LYS A 206 -4.66 32.81 -9.56
N SER A 207 -4.99 33.16 -10.80
CA SER A 207 -6.17 33.98 -11.08
C SER A 207 -7.48 33.22 -10.90
N GLU A 208 -7.45 31.91 -11.11
CA GLU A 208 -8.61 31.03 -10.97
C GLU A 208 -8.67 30.31 -9.62
N GLY A 209 -7.62 30.41 -8.81
CA GLY A 209 -7.48 29.72 -7.52
C GLY A 209 -7.48 28.20 -7.70
N ILE A 210 -6.73 27.70 -8.70
CA ILE A 210 -6.63 26.26 -8.98
C ILE A 210 -5.19 25.81 -9.21
N CYS A 211 -4.93 24.57 -8.82
CA CYS A 211 -3.67 23.88 -9.00
C CYS A 211 -3.95 22.45 -9.47
N TYR A 212 -3.20 22.01 -10.48
CA TYR A 212 -3.22 20.61 -10.93
C TYR A 212 -1.80 20.16 -11.23
N TRP A 213 -1.62 18.84 -11.32
CA TRP A 213 -0.31 18.21 -11.36
C TRP A 213 -0.19 17.33 -12.61
N TYR A 214 0.92 17.46 -13.32
CA TYR A 214 1.26 16.58 -14.45
C TYR A 214 1.46 15.15 -13.92
N SER A 215 0.90 14.15 -14.59
CA SER A 215 1.01 12.74 -14.19
C SER A 215 2.46 12.24 -14.15
N GLN A 216 3.25 12.68 -15.14
CA GLN A 216 4.58 12.14 -15.37
C GLN A 216 5.51 13.23 -15.91
N ILE A 217 6.80 13.13 -15.55
CA ILE A 217 7.87 13.83 -16.26
C ILE A 217 8.93 12.86 -16.75
N ASP A 218 9.51 13.19 -17.90
CA ASP A 218 10.59 12.45 -18.53
C ASP A 218 11.79 13.38 -18.74
N ILE A 219 12.92 13.03 -18.14
CA ILE A 219 14.16 13.79 -18.21
C ILE A 219 14.95 13.27 -19.41
N GLN A 220 15.04 14.09 -20.45
CA GLN A 220 15.73 13.75 -21.68
C GLN A 220 17.25 13.75 -21.49
N ASP A 221 17.98 13.09 -22.40
CA ASP A 221 19.45 13.00 -22.38
C ASP A 221 20.14 14.38 -22.39
N ASP A 222 19.51 15.39 -22.98
CA ASP A 222 20.01 16.77 -23.03
C ASP A 222 19.66 17.59 -21.77
N GLY A 223 18.98 16.97 -20.80
CA GLY A 223 18.55 17.60 -19.55
C GLY A 223 17.24 18.36 -19.64
N SER A 224 16.59 18.42 -20.81
CA SER A 224 15.25 18.98 -20.94
C SER A 224 14.21 18.08 -20.27
N VAL A 225 13.09 18.68 -19.84
CA VAL A 225 12.01 17.96 -19.13
C VAL A 225 10.76 17.98 -20.00
N ARG A 226 10.28 16.80 -20.37
CA ARG A 226 8.97 16.62 -20.99
C ARG A 226 7.95 16.31 -19.91
N LYS A 227 6.81 17.00 -19.93
CA LYS A 227 5.71 16.81 -18.97
C LYS A 227 4.51 16.18 -19.66
N TYR A 228 3.86 15.25 -18.99
CA TYR A 228 2.68 14.56 -19.48
C TYR A 228 1.51 14.85 -18.54
N MET A 229 0.45 15.43 -19.10
CA MET A 229 -0.72 15.82 -18.33
C MET A 229 -1.67 14.65 -18.13
N GLY A 230 -1.96 13.92 -19.21
CA GLY A 230 -2.71 12.68 -19.13
C GLY A 230 -1.82 11.53 -18.68
N SER A 231 -2.39 10.62 -17.90
CA SER A 231 -1.68 9.42 -17.45
C SER A 231 -1.40 8.48 -18.62
N THR A 232 -0.24 7.85 -18.59
CA THR A 232 0.11 6.74 -19.48
C THR A 232 -0.08 5.38 -18.79
N ALA A 233 -0.38 5.38 -17.49
CA ALA A 233 -0.73 4.18 -16.74
C ALA A 233 -2.10 3.63 -17.20
N GLY A 234 -2.23 2.31 -17.28
CA GLY A 234 -3.44 1.63 -17.78
C GLY A 234 -3.40 1.28 -19.28
N GLY A 235 -2.37 1.64 -20.04
CA GLY A 235 -2.26 1.26 -21.46
C GLY A 235 -3.43 1.78 -22.30
N ASP A 236 -4.09 0.90 -23.07
CA ASP A 236 -5.26 1.23 -23.92
C ASP A 236 -6.48 1.72 -23.10
N GLU A 237 -6.42 1.67 -21.78
CA GLU A 237 -7.52 1.94 -20.85
C GLU A 237 -7.64 3.40 -20.40
N GLY A 238 -6.65 4.26 -20.66
CA GLY A 238 -6.58 5.60 -20.06
C GLY A 238 -5.79 6.65 -20.83
N GLY A 239 -5.28 6.32 -22.03
CA GLY A 239 -4.51 7.27 -22.84
C GLY A 239 -5.28 8.57 -23.10
N ASN A 240 -4.71 9.69 -22.68
CA ASN A 240 -5.27 11.06 -22.79
C ASN A 240 -6.40 11.42 -21.81
N ALA A 241 -6.37 10.93 -20.57
CA ALA A 241 -7.23 11.42 -19.49
C ALA A 241 -6.40 11.82 -18.25
N ILE A 242 -6.95 12.67 -17.38
CA ILE A 242 -6.34 12.99 -16.07
C ILE A 242 -7.10 12.23 -14.98
N PRO A 243 -6.53 11.16 -14.39
CA PRO A 243 -7.18 10.44 -13.31
C PRO A 243 -7.28 11.28 -12.04
N CYS A 244 -8.42 11.22 -11.37
CA CYS A 244 -8.66 11.90 -10.09
C CYS A 244 -7.67 11.45 -9.02
N TYR A 245 -7.41 10.13 -8.95
CA TYR A 245 -6.54 9.54 -7.94
C TYR A 245 -5.12 10.14 -7.98
N GLU A 246 -4.58 10.46 -9.16
CA GLU A 246 -3.24 11.06 -9.28
C GLU A 246 -3.21 12.47 -8.69
N GLN A 247 -4.28 13.25 -8.87
CA GLN A 247 -4.39 14.58 -8.28
C GLN A 247 -4.59 14.51 -6.76
N ILE A 248 -5.33 13.51 -6.27
CA ILE A 248 -5.48 13.23 -4.83
C ILE A 248 -4.13 12.86 -4.22
N TYR A 249 -3.42 11.89 -4.80
CA TYR A 249 -2.12 11.46 -4.29
C TYR A 249 -1.01 12.48 -4.52
N ALA A 250 -1.16 13.44 -5.44
CA ALA A 250 -0.27 14.59 -5.55
C ALA A 250 -0.17 15.37 -4.23
N LEU A 251 -1.22 15.33 -3.40
CA LEU A 251 -1.28 16.01 -2.11
C LEU A 251 -0.66 15.21 -0.96
N ALA A 252 -0.41 13.91 -1.11
CA ALA A 252 0.04 13.05 -0.01
C ALA A 252 1.37 13.52 0.59
N GLY A 253 2.43 13.57 -0.23
CA GLY A 253 3.73 14.05 0.21
C GLY A 253 3.70 15.51 0.69
N PRO A 254 3.23 16.47 -0.12
CA PRO A 254 3.17 17.88 0.26
C PRO A 254 2.40 18.14 1.56
N THR A 255 1.26 17.49 1.77
CA THR A 255 0.48 17.65 3.02
C THR A 255 1.27 17.18 4.23
N GLN A 256 1.92 16.01 4.14
CA GLN A 256 2.71 15.47 5.25
C GLN A 256 3.96 16.31 5.52
N THR A 257 4.63 16.83 4.49
CA THR A 257 5.73 17.79 4.65
C THR A 257 5.27 19.12 5.25
N TRP A 258 4.09 19.61 4.85
CA TRP A 258 3.52 20.83 5.41
C TRP A 258 3.23 20.70 6.91
N ARG A 259 2.76 19.54 7.38
CA ARG A 259 2.58 19.28 8.82
C ARG A 259 3.86 19.44 9.64
N LEU A 260 5.02 19.19 9.03
CA LEU A 260 6.32 19.32 9.67
C LEU A 260 6.87 20.75 9.62
N THR A 261 6.59 21.48 8.54
CA THR A 261 7.30 22.72 8.19
C THR A 261 6.44 23.98 8.24
N GLY A 262 5.11 23.86 8.15
CA GLY A 262 4.17 24.98 8.15
C GLY A 262 4.24 25.90 6.92
N GLY A 263 4.86 25.48 5.81
CA GLY A 263 5.10 26.35 4.65
C GLY A 263 3.83 26.86 3.94
N GLU A 264 3.67 28.19 3.86
CA GLU A 264 2.49 28.85 3.23
C GLU A 264 2.29 28.45 1.76
N THR A 265 3.37 28.32 0.99
CA THR A 265 3.29 27.92 -0.42
C THR A 265 2.70 26.52 -0.57
N ILE A 266 3.03 25.59 0.33
CA ILE A 266 2.49 24.23 0.31
C ILE A 266 1.00 24.26 0.67
N ARG A 267 0.63 25.07 1.68
CA ARG A 267 -0.77 25.27 2.07
C ARG A 267 -1.62 25.75 0.88
N HIS A 268 -1.14 26.78 0.16
CA HIS A 268 -1.85 27.30 -1.01
C HIS A 268 -1.98 26.25 -2.12
N ASP A 269 -0.93 25.47 -2.38
CA ASP A 269 -1.02 24.39 -3.39
C ASP A 269 -2.06 23.33 -3.01
N ILE A 270 -2.17 23.00 -1.73
CA ILE A 270 -3.20 22.09 -1.21
C ILE A 270 -4.60 22.68 -1.45
N ASP A 271 -4.84 23.93 -1.04
CA ASP A 271 -6.14 24.60 -1.20
C ASP A 271 -6.56 24.74 -2.66
N ASP A 272 -5.61 25.14 -3.52
CA ASP A 272 -5.84 25.31 -4.95
C ASP A 272 -6.08 23.95 -5.63
N THR A 273 -5.46 22.87 -5.17
CA THR A 273 -5.70 21.52 -5.70
C THR A 273 -7.05 20.98 -5.25
N ILE A 274 -7.45 21.19 -4.00
CA ILE A 274 -8.80 20.86 -3.52
C ILE A 274 -9.86 21.63 -4.32
N SER A 275 -9.59 22.91 -4.62
CA SER A 275 -10.45 23.74 -5.46
C SER A 275 -10.56 23.20 -6.89
N PHE A 276 -9.46 22.71 -7.47
CA PHE A 276 -9.45 22.03 -8.77
C PHE A 276 -10.30 20.75 -8.75
N LEU A 277 -10.10 19.87 -7.76
CA LEU A 277 -10.87 18.64 -7.56
C LEU A 277 -12.37 18.94 -7.44
N ASN A 278 -12.73 19.90 -6.58
CA ASN A 278 -14.13 20.28 -6.38
C ASN A 278 -14.76 20.95 -7.60
N ARG A 279 -13.99 21.65 -8.43
CA ARG A 279 -14.51 22.33 -9.62
C ARG A 279 -14.75 21.36 -10.77
N TYR A 280 -13.84 20.42 -11.00
CA TYR A 280 -13.82 19.64 -12.24
C TYR A 280 -14.13 18.15 -12.06
N TYR A 281 -13.85 17.56 -10.89
CA TYR A 281 -14.12 16.15 -10.63
C TYR A 281 -15.39 15.91 -9.83
N LYS A 282 -15.74 16.81 -8.90
CA LYS A 282 -16.96 16.67 -8.11
C LYS A 282 -18.19 16.68 -9.01
N ASP A 283 -19.04 15.68 -8.86
CA ASP A 283 -20.34 15.65 -9.51
C ASP A 283 -21.30 16.58 -8.76
N HIS A 284 -21.58 17.73 -9.35
CA HIS A 284 -22.55 18.72 -8.83
C HIS A 284 -24.00 18.37 -9.20
N GLY A 285 -24.22 17.25 -9.88
CA GLY A 285 -25.52 16.70 -10.22
C GLY A 285 -26.19 15.95 -9.05
N PRO A 286 -27.33 15.30 -9.32
CA PRO A 286 -28.13 14.65 -8.29
C PRO A 286 -27.49 13.40 -7.68
N TYR A 287 -26.50 12.80 -8.37
CA TYR A 287 -25.85 11.57 -7.92
C TYR A 287 -24.64 11.82 -7.02
N GLY A 288 -24.07 13.04 -7.01
CA GLY A 288 -22.95 13.39 -6.11
C GLY A 288 -21.68 12.55 -6.30
N GLY A 289 -20.73 12.70 -5.38
CA GLY A 289 -19.42 12.04 -5.44
C GLY A 289 -18.44 12.72 -6.40
N TYR A 290 -17.47 11.95 -6.90
CA TYR A 290 -16.39 12.43 -7.75
C TYR A 290 -16.18 11.51 -8.94
N TYR A 291 -16.07 12.08 -10.13
CA TYR A 291 -15.71 11.36 -11.34
C TYR A 291 -14.26 10.86 -11.27
N SER A 292 -13.99 9.72 -11.90
CA SER A 292 -12.68 9.09 -11.89
C SER A 292 -11.66 9.78 -12.80
N HIS A 293 -12.11 10.46 -13.85
CA HIS A 293 -11.26 11.09 -14.86
C HIS A 293 -11.88 12.37 -15.40
N VAL A 294 -11.03 13.27 -15.90
CA VAL A 294 -11.42 14.43 -16.72
C VAL A 294 -10.57 14.52 -17.99
N ASP A 295 -11.13 15.14 -19.03
CA ASP A 295 -10.41 15.41 -20.27
C ASP A 295 -9.26 16.43 -20.06
N PRO A 296 -8.04 16.19 -20.57
CA PRO A 296 -6.89 17.06 -20.31
C PRO A 296 -6.95 18.45 -20.94
N VAL A 297 -7.90 18.69 -21.86
CA VAL A 297 -8.03 19.98 -22.55
C VAL A 297 -9.17 20.81 -21.95
N THR A 298 -10.28 20.16 -21.63
CA THR A 298 -11.53 20.79 -21.21
C THR A 298 -11.83 20.63 -19.73
N PHE A 299 -11.14 19.70 -19.05
CA PHE A 299 -11.44 19.25 -17.68
C PHE A 299 -12.88 18.75 -17.49
N ASP A 300 -13.53 18.29 -18.57
CA ASP A 300 -14.87 17.74 -18.52
C ASP A 300 -14.82 16.22 -18.32
N ALA A 301 -15.45 15.72 -17.26
CA ALA A 301 -15.62 14.30 -16.97
C ALA A 301 -16.59 13.58 -17.92
N LYS A 302 -17.37 14.32 -18.71
CA LYS A 302 -18.37 13.82 -19.66
C LYS A 302 -17.94 14.01 -21.11
N ALA A 303 -16.69 14.43 -21.37
CA ALA A 303 -16.17 14.56 -22.71
C ALA A 303 -16.14 13.20 -23.45
N GLU A 304 -16.48 13.21 -24.74
CA GLU A 304 -16.45 11.99 -25.57
C GLU A 304 -15.02 11.41 -25.72
N SER A 305 -13.99 12.26 -25.62
CA SER A 305 -12.58 11.88 -25.67
C SER A 305 -12.19 10.88 -24.58
N LEU A 306 -12.92 10.83 -23.46
CA LEU A 306 -12.66 9.92 -22.35
C LEU A 306 -13.05 8.46 -22.64
N GLY A 307 -13.85 8.21 -23.68
CA GLY A 307 -14.25 6.85 -24.08
C GLY A 307 -14.81 6.04 -22.90
N VAL A 308 -14.11 4.98 -22.52
CA VAL A 308 -14.52 4.07 -21.43
C VAL A 308 -14.54 4.75 -20.05
N ASN A 309 -13.79 5.83 -19.86
CA ASN A 309 -13.70 6.56 -18.58
C ASN A 309 -14.75 7.67 -18.45
N LYS A 310 -15.53 7.92 -19.50
CA LYS A 310 -16.55 8.97 -19.53
C LYS A 310 -17.60 8.75 -18.42
N ALA A 311 -17.77 9.76 -17.57
CA ALA A 311 -18.75 9.81 -16.49
C ALA A 311 -18.69 8.59 -15.55
N LYS A 312 -17.48 8.08 -15.29
CA LYS A 312 -17.26 6.95 -14.36
C LYS A 312 -16.93 7.44 -12.96
N LYS A 313 -17.31 6.66 -11.96
CA LYS A 313 -16.96 6.85 -10.54
C LYS A 313 -16.31 5.57 -10.02
N ASN A 314 -15.40 5.67 -9.06
CA ASN A 314 -14.76 4.51 -8.47
C ASN A 314 -14.32 4.79 -7.02
N TRP A 315 -13.81 3.77 -6.34
CA TRP A 315 -13.25 3.91 -5.00
C TRP A 315 -12.17 4.97 -4.98
N ASN A 316 -11.26 4.95 -5.94
CA ASN A 316 -10.13 5.87 -5.97
C ASN A 316 -10.52 7.34 -6.10
N SER A 317 -11.62 7.68 -6.77
CA SER A 317 -12.08 9.06 -6.89
C SER A 317 -12.78 9.57 -5.63
N VAL A 318 -13.16 8.68 -4.70
CA VAL A 318 -13.85 9.04 -3.47
C VAL A 318 -13.00 8.71 -2.25
N GLY A 319 -12.76 7.42 -1.99
CA GLY A 319 -12.10 6.95 -0.79
C GLY A 319 -10.66 7.40 -0.62
N ASP A 320 -9.90 7.59 -1.71
CA ASP A 320 -8.49 8.00 -1.60
C ASP A 320 -8.32 9.42 -1.01
N HIS A 321 -9.34 10.27 -1.08
CA HIS A 321 -9.30 11.61 -0.46
C HIS A 321 -8.97 11.54 1.04
N ALA A 322 -9.52 10.55 1.74
CA ALA A 322 -9.38 10.41 3.19
C ALA A 322 -7.94 10.13 3.63
N PRO A 323 -7.29 9.02 3.21
CA PRO A 323 -5.94 8.68 3.66
C PRO A 323 -4.86 9.54 3.01
N ALA A 324 -5.06 10.04 1.78
CA ALA A 324 -4.02 10.76 1.07
C ALA A 324 -3.71 12.11 1.74
N TYR A 325 -4.72 12.90 2.09
CA TYR A 325 -4.48 14.24 2.64
C TYR A 325 -5.51 14.72 3.67
N LEU A 326 -6.80 14.38 3.55
CA LEU A 326 -7.84 14.98 4.39
C LEU A 326 -7.69 14.64 5.88
N ILE A 327 -7.41 13.39 6.23
CA ILE A 327 -7.18 13.01 7.64
C ILE A 327 -6.01 13.82 8.21
N ASN A 328 -4.92 13.93 7.45
CA ASN A 328 -3.72 14.64 7.87
C ASN A 328 -3.95 16.15 7.98
N LEU A 329 -4.73 16.76 7.08
CA LEU A 329 -5.13 18.16 7.18
C LEU A 329 -6.01 18.42 8.39
N TYR A 330 -7.01 17.58 8.63
CA TYR A 330 -7.90 17.72 9.78
C TYR A 330 -7.11 17.59 11.09
N LEU A 331 -6.27 16.56 11.22
CA LEU A 331 -5.44 16.37 12.41
C LEU A 331 -4.48 17.55 12.67
N ALA A 332 -4.03 18.23 11.61
CA ALA A 332 -3.10 19.35 11.73
C ALA A 332 -3.79 20.70 12.02
N THR A 333 -5.05 20.87 11.60
CA THR A 333 -5.73 22.16 11.63
C THR A 333 -6.95 22.22 12.55
N GLY A 334 -7.65 21.10 12.73
CA GLY A 334 -8.99 21.07 13.33
C GLY A 334 -10.05 21.80 12.51
N GLU A 335 -9.80 22.13 11.23
CA GLU A 335 -10.76 22.86 10.40
C GLU A 335 -11.98 22.00 10.07
N GLU A 336 -13.17 22.47 10.46
CA GLU A 336 -14.47 21.79 10.24
C GLU A 336 -14.77 21.51 8.76
N GLY A 337 -14.24 22.33 7.84
CA GLY A 337 -14.37 22.09 6.40
C GLY A 337 -13.79 20.74 5.96
N TYR A 338 -12.66 20.33 6.55
CA TYR A 338 -12.05 19.02 6.27
C TYR A 338 -12.78 17.87 6.94
N ALA A 339 -13.28 18.07 8.17
CA ALA A 339 -14.11 17.08 8.85
C ALA A 339 -15.37 16.78 8.04
N LYS A 340 -16.05 17.83 7.56
CA LYS A 340 -17.22 17.69 6.70
C LYS A 340 -16.90 17.00 5.38
N PHE A 341 -15.76 17.31 4.76
CA PHE A 341 -15.37 16.62 3.52
C PHE A 341 -15.05 15.13 3.77
N LEU A 342 -14.45 14.78 4.93
CA LEU A 342 -14.28 13.38 5.32
C LEU A 342 -15.63 12.67 5.51
N GLU A 343 -16.57 13.32 6.20
CA GLU A 343 -17.93 12.80 6.40
C GLU A 343 -18.63 12.56 5.04
N ASP A 344 -18.66 13.56 4.15
CA ASP A 344 -19.24 13.42 2.80
C ASP A 344 -18.62 12.23 2.02
N THR A 345 -17.31 12.02 2.16
CA THR A 345 -16.59 10.91 1.52
C THR A 345 -17.01 9.56 2.11
N PHE A 346 -17.08 9.45 3.44
CA PHE A 346 -17.48 8.20 4.11
C PHE A 346 -18.96 7.88 3.93
N ASP A 347 -19.83 8.88 3.90
CA ASP A 347 -21.25 8.72 3.59
C ASP A 347 -21.43 8.13 2.19
N THR A 348 -20.75 8.71 1.20
CA THR A 348 -20.73 8.18 -0.19
C THR A 348 -20.25 6.73 -0.22
N ILE A 349 -19.20 6.41 0.55
CA ILE A 349 -18.68 5.05 0.66
C ILE A 349 -19.73 4.10 1.22
N CYS A 350 -20.33 4.44 2.37
CA CYS A 350 -21.28 3.57 3.06
C CYS A 350 -22.57 3.38 2.26
N GLU A 351 -22.97 4.38 1.48
CA GLU A 351 -24.19 4.34 0.66
C GLU A 351 -24.02 3.47 -0.58
N HIS A 352 -22.88 3.54 -1.28
CA HIS A 352 -22.76 2.99 -2.64
C HIS A 352 -21.83 1.78 -2.79
N PHE A 353 -20.83 1.62 -1.94
CA PHE A 353 -19.79 0.61 -2.16
C PHE A 353 -20.10 -0.79 -1.61
N PRO A 354 -20.82 -0.93 -0.47
CA PRO A 354 -21.23 -2.24 -0.01
C PRO A 354 -22.17 -2.95 -0.99
N ASP A 355 -21.87 -4.20 -1.33
CA ASP A 355 -22.76 -5.07 -2.11
C ASP A 355 -22.91 -6.44 -1.44
N TYR A 356 -23.22 -6.44 -0.14
CA TYR A 356 -23.27 -7.66 0.67
C TYR A 356 -24.31 -8.69 0.21
N GLY A 357 -25.24 -8.31 -0.67
CA GLY A 357 -26.16 -9.24 -1.33
C GLY A 357 -25.51 -10.08 -2.43
N TYR A 358 -24.45 -9.58 -3.06
CA TYR A 358 -23.72 -10.23 -4.15
C TYR A 358 -22.32 -10.71 -3.73
N SER A 359 -21.60 -9.91 -2.94
CA SER A 359 -20.22 -10.14 -2.53
C SER A 359 -19.96 -9.64 -1.11
N PRO A 360 -19.18 -10.36 -0.28
CA PRO A 360 -18.72 -9.83 1.00
C PRO A 360 -17.71 -8.68 0.85
N PHE A 361 -17.26 -8.39 -0.38
CA PHE A 361 -16.33 -7.32 -0.72
C PHE A 361 -17.06 -6.12 -1.35
N MET A 362 -16.40 -4.95 -1.31
CA MET A 362 -16.92 -3.71 -1.89
C MET A 362 -16.79 -3.73 -3.41
N ASN A 363 -17.77 -3.14 -4.10
CA ASN A 363 -17.68 -2.92 -5.54
C ASN A 363 -16.80 -1.69 -5.83
N GLU A 364 -15.87 -1.81 -6.78
CA GLU A 364 -14.84 -0.79 -7.01
C GLU A 364 -15.28 0.30 -8.02
N LYS A 365 -16.16 -0.04 -8.97
CA LYS A 365 -16.40 0.77 -10.19
C LYS A 365 -17.88 0.96 -10.49
N PHE A 366 -18.22 2.18 -10.92
CA PHE A 366 -19.59 2.62 -11.09
C PHE A 366 -19.78 3.50 -12.33
N PHE A 367 -20.99 3.48 -12.88
CA PHE A 367 -21.48 4.48 -13.82
C PHE A 367 -21.85 5.80 -13.11
N ASP A 368 -22.26 6.80 -13.87
CA ASP A 368 -22.63 8.14 -13.39
C ASP A 368 -23.67 8.10 -12.25
N ASP A 369 -24.60 7.15 -12.32
CA ASP A 369 -25.74 6.97 -11.41
C ASP A 369 -25.49 5.97 -10.28
N TRP A 370 -24.22 5.62 -10.01
CA TRP A 370 -23.83 4.60 -9.02
C TRP A 370 -24.30 3.17 -9.31
N THR A 371 -24.77 2.87 -10.52
CA THR A 371 -24.95 1.47 -10.93
C THR A 371 -23.59 0.80 -11.16
N HIS A 372 -23.49 -0.49 -10.80
CA HIS A 372 -22.22 -1.22 -10.86
C HIS A 372 -21.69 -1.36 -12.29
N ASP A 373 -20.42 -1.01 -12.49
CA ASP A 373 -19.71 -1.26 -13.73
C ASP A 373 -18.95 -2.60 -13.66
N LEU A 374 -19.70 -3.70 -13.79
CA LEU A 374 -19.17 -5.07 -13.72
C LEU A 374 -18.50 -5.55 -15.01
N LYS A 375 -18.47 -4.74 -16.06
CA LYS A 375 -17.94 -5.15 -17.36
C LYS A 375 -16.41 -5.03 -17.44
N TRP A 376 -15.77 -4.56 -16.37
CA TRP A 376 -14.44 -4.00 -16.44
C TRP A 376 -13.53 -4.54 -15.34
N GLY A 377 -12.58 -5.40 -15.72
CA GLY A 377 -11.64 -6.06 -14.81
C GLY A 377 -12.25 -7.26 -14.06
N ILE A 378 -11.70 -8.44 -14.33
CA ILE A 378 -11.80 -9.68 -13.52
C ILE A 378 -13.16 -10.43 -13.41
N HIS A 379 -14.22 -10.05 -14.14
CA HIS A 379 -15.45 -10.89 -14.22
C HIS A 379 -15.54 -11.81 -15.46
N GLN A 380 -14.42 -12.15 -16.09
CA GLN A 380 -14.35 -13.19 -17.14
C GLN A 380 -13.47 -14.39 -16.74
N ALA A 381 -13.61 -14.87 -15.48
CA ALA A 381 -13.08 -16.16 -15.07
C ALA A 381 -14.22 -17.15 -14.83
#